data_AF-A0A5Q0BJ84-F1
#
_entry.id   AF-A0A5Q0BJ84-F1
#
_cell.length_a   1.000
_cell.length_b   1.000
_cell.length_c   1.000
_cell.angle_alpha   90.00
_cell.angle_beta   90.00
_cell.angle_gamma   90.00
#
_symmetry.space_group_name_H-M   'P 1'
#
loop_
_entity.id
_entity.type
_entity.pdbx_description
1 polymer ?
#
loop_
_entity_poly.entity_id
_entity_poly.type
_entity_poly.pdbx_seq_one_letter_code
_entity_poly.pdbx_strand_id
1 'polypeptide(L)'
;MELNTDAQVQSLDQLPLRFTKLQDATGSRLFPPILPYLLEPYEERPMVNELNRQVKLVYIRCAETWQDTRNTRNKFAHDYPGDSEQHAALVNMA
;
A
#
# COMPACT_ATOMS: atom_id res chain seq x y z
N MET A 1 18.24 -27.34 -2.18
CA MET A 1 17.33 -26.18 -2.25
C MET A 1 15.95 -26.74 -1.99
N GLU A 2 15.36 -26.48 -0.82
CA GLU A 2 13.99 -26.90 -0.53
C GLU A 2 13.03 -26.14 -1.46
N LEU A 3 12.14 -26.87 -2.12
CA LEU A 3 11.05 -26.28 -2.89
C LEU A 3 9.98 -25.78 -1.92
N ASN A 4 9.33 -24.66 -2.26
CA ASN A 4 8.19 -24.16 -1.50
C ASN A 4 7.07 -25.21 -1.48
N THR A 5 6.39 -25.33 -0.34
CA THR A 5 5.15 -26.09 -0.22
C THR A 5 4.02 -25.43 -1.02
N ASP A 6 3.03 -26.20 -1.43
CA ASP A 6 1.85 -25.68 -2.16
C ASP A 6 1.15 -24.53 -1.41
N ALA A 7 1.11 -24.60 -0.07
CA ALA A 7 0.56 -23.55 0.77
C ALA A 7 1.37 -22.24 0.72
N GLN A 8 2.70 -22.33 0.64
CA GLN A 8 3.57 -21.17 0.47
C GLN A 8 3.39 -20.55 -0.92
N VAL A 9 3.34 -21.36 -1.97
CA VAL A 9 3.07 -20.90 -3.34
C VAL A 9 1.73 -20.18 -3.40
N GLN A 10 0.67 -20.79 -2.85
CA GLN A 10 -0.66 -20.17 -2.80
C GLN A 10 -0.67 -18.85 -2.03
N SER A 11 0.10 -18.75 -0.94
CA SER A 11 0.19 -17.52 -0.15
C SER A 11 0.88 -16.39 -0.93
N LEU A 12 1.94 -16.71 -1.67
CA LEU A 12 2.66 -15.76 -2.53
C LEU A 12 1.76 -15.27 -3.68
N ASP A 13 1.01 -16.17 -4.31
CA ASP A 13 0.08 -15.82 -5.39
C ASP A 13 -1.05 -14.88 -4.91
N GLN A 14 -1.49 -15.03 -3.66
CA GLN A 14 -2.57 -14.21 -3.10
C GLN A 14 -2.09 -12.87 -2.53
N LEU A 15 -0.80 -12.74 -2.23
CA LEU A 15 -0.26 -11.54 -1.59
C LEU A 15 -0.51 -10.27 -2.41
N PRO A 16 -0.23 -10.18 -3.73
CA PRO A 16 -0.45 -8.96 -4.52
C PRO A 16 -1.90 -8.46 -4.48
N LEU A 17 -2.85 -9.39 -4.59
CA LEU A 17 -4.28 -9.10 -4.54
C LEU A 17 -4.67 -8.54 -3.16
N ARG A 18 -4.26 -9.21 -2.09
CA ARG A 18 -4.59 -8.82 -0.71
C ARG A 18 -3.94 -7.50 -0.34
N PHE A 19 -2.68 -7.31 -0.72
CA PHE A 19 -1.92 -6.09 -0.50
C PHE A 19 -2.57 -4.89 -1.20
N THR A 20 -2.91 -5.03 -2.49
CA THR A 20 -3.58 -3.98 -3.26
C THR A 20 -4.92 -3.59 -2.63
N LYS A 21 -5.75 -4.57 -2.26
CA LYS A 21 -7.03 -4.32 -1.58
C LYS A 21 -6.86 -3.60 -0.24
N LEU A 22 -5.87 -4.00 0.55
CA LEU A 22 -5.58 -3.37 1.84
C LEU A 22 -5.15 -1.91 1.66
N GLN A 23 -4.24 -1.65 0.72
CA GLN A 23 -3.81 -0.28 0.45
C GLN A 23 -4.96 0.59 -0.04
N ASP A 24 -5.79 0.08 -0.95
CA ASP A 24 -6.92 0.82 -1.51
C ASP A 24 -7.95 1.16 -0.43
N ALA A 25 -8.30 0.21 0.43
CA ALA A 25 -9.19 0.44 1.56
C ALA A 25 -8.60 1.47 2.53
N THR A 26 -7.31 1.37 2.83
CA THR A 26 -6.64 2.31 3.74
C THR A 26 -6.63 3.73 3.16
N GLY A 27 -6.21 3.90 1.91
CA GLY A 27 -6.10 5.20 1.27
C GLY A 27 -7.43 5.88 0.95
N SER A 28 -8.47 5.10 0.62
CA SER A 28 -9.77 5.65 0.20
C SER A 28 -10.83 5.71 1.29
N ARG A 29 -10.69 4.90 2.36
CA ARG A 29 -11.72 4.77 3.40
C ARG A 29 -11.21 4.98 4.82
N LEU A 30 -9.96 4.61 5.13
CA LEU A 30 -9.42 4.77 6.47
C LEU A 30 -8.88 6.17 6.72
N PHE A 31 -8.04 6.67 5.83
CA PHE A 31 -7.38 7.96 6.02
C PHE A 31 -8.29 9.18 5.89
N PRO A 32 -9.14 9.31 4.85
CA PRO A 32 -9.97 10.50 4.66
C PRO A 32 -10.84 10.92 5.86
N PRO A 33 -11.49 10.00 6.62
CA PRO A 33 -12.32 10.43 7.75
C PRO A 33 -11.54 10.82 9.01
N ILE A 34 -10.22 10.61 9.09
CA ILE A 34 -9.44 10.87 10.32
C ILE A 34 -9.42 12.36 10.66
N LEU A 35 -9.08 13.23 9.71
CA LEU A 35 -8.99 14.67 9.99
C LEU A 35 -10.35 15.31 10.30
N PRO A 36 -11.44 15.01 9.54
CA PRO A 36 -12.78 15.46 9.92
C PRO A 36 -13.21 14.98 11.30
N TYR A 37 -12.90 13.73 11.68
CA TYR A 37 -13.20 13.20 13.01
C TYR A 37 -12.48 13.97 14.13
N LEU A 38 -11.26 14.45 13.85
CA LEU A 38 -10.47 15.26 14.78
C LEU A 38 -10.84 16.76 14.76
N LEU A 39 -11.88 17.14 14.01
CA LEU A 39 -12.30 18.53 13.81
C LEU A 39 -11.18 19.43 13.26
N GLU A 40 -10.25 18.84 12.52
CA GLU A 40 -9.21 19.57 11.83
C GLU A 40 -9.82 20.40 10.69
N PRO A 41 -9.32 21.63 10.42
CA PRO A 41 -9.68 22.39 9.24
C PRO A 41 -9.10 21.71 8.00
N TYR A 42 -9.77 20.65 7.56
CA TYR A 42 -9.44 19.86 6.41
C TYR A 42 -10.42 20.15 5.28
N GLU A 43 -9.88 20.65 4.19
CA GLU A 43 -10.58 20.79 2.91
C GLU A 43 -10.13 19.63 2.01
N GLU A 44 -10.92 19.29 0.98
CA GLU A 44 -10.51 18.29 -0.02
C GLU A 44 -9.14 18.66 -0.61
N ARG A 45 -8.10 17.95 -0.19
CA ARG A 45 -6.71 18.20 -0.56
C ARG A 45 -6.09 16.92 -1.13
N PRO A 46 -5.03 17.05 -1.94
CA PRO A 46 -4.27 15.90 -2.42
C PRO A 46 -3.85 14.97 -1.29
N MET A 47 -3.82 13.66 -1.55
CA MET A 47 -3.47 12.61 -0.58
C MET A 47 -2.16 12.89 0.18
N VAL A 48 -1.17 13.50 -0.47
CA VAL A 48 0.11 13.85 0.17
C VAL A 48 -0.07 14.86 1.32
N ASN A 49 -1.03 15.78 1.20
CA ASN A 49 -1.33 16.76 2.24
C ASN A 49 -2.06 16.13 3.43
N GLU A 50 -2.98 15.20 3.16
CA GLU A 50 -3.64 14.36 4.17
C GLU A 50 -2.60 13.64 5.04
N LEU A 51 -1.69 12.90 4.39
CA LEU A 51 -0.64 12.15 5.06
C LEU A 51 0.30 13.06 5.85
N ASN A 52 0.76 14.16 5.25
CA ASN A 52 1.62 15.11 5.95
C ASN A 52 0.94 15.70 7.20
N ARG A 53 -0.37 15.91 7.18
CA ARG A 53 -1.11 16.35 8.37
C ARG A 53 -1.18 15.23 9.41
N GLN A 54 -1.46 14.00 9.01
CA GLN A 54 -1.48 12.86 9.92
C GLN A 54 -0.10 12.56 10.54
N VAL A 55 1.02 12.80 9.83
CA VAL A 55 2.38 12.72 10.41
C VAL A 55 2.57 13.76 11.52
N LYS A 56 2.15 15.01 11.28
CA LYS A 56 2.21 16.08 12.30
C LYS A 56 1.38 15.76 13.54
N LEU A 57 0.32 14.98 13.38
CA LEU A 57 -0.54 14.50 14.46
C LEU A 57 -0.09 13.15 15.04
N VAL A 58 1.03 12.59 14.56
CA VAL A 58 1.67 11.36 15.06
C VAL A 58 0.84 10.08 14.84
N TYR A 59 -0.17 10.11 13.95
CA TYR A 59 -0.96 8.92 13.59
C TYR A 59 -0.25 8.01 12.59
N ILE A 60 0.55 8.60 11.69
CA ILE A 60 1.42 7.87 10.79
C ILE A 60 2.85 8.35 10.99
N ARG A 61 3.83 7.45 10.84
CA ARG A 61 5.23 7.76 11.15
C ARG A 61 5.94 8.51 10.03
N CYS A 62 5.58 8.23 8.77
CA CYS A 62 6.24 8.81 7.61
C CYS A 62 5.29 8.79 6.40
N ALA A 63 5.10 9.94 5.76
CA ALA A 63 4.30 10.06 4.54
C ALA A 63 5.01 9.46 3.31
N GLU A 64 6.34 9.48 3.29
CA GLU A 64 7.15 8.91 2.20
C GLU A 64 7.01 7.39 2.12
N THR A 65 7.03 6.71 3.28
CA THR A 65 6.80 5.26 3.34
C THR A 65 5.45 4.86 2.74
N TRP A 66 4.42 5.69 2.92
CA TRP A 66 3.13 5.45 2.27
C TRP A 66 3.22 5.60 0.75
N GLN A 67 3.95 6.61 0.27
CA GLN A 67 4.17 6.83 -1.16
C GLN A 67 4.94 5.67 -1.79
N ASP A 68 5.97 5.14 -1.12
CA ASP A 68 6.72 3.96 -1.54
C ASP A 68 5.81 2.73 -1.65
N THR A 69 4.99 2.51 -0.62
CA THR A 69 3.99 1.43 -0.60
C THR A 69 3.02 1.58 -1.78
N ARG A 70 2.57 2.81 -2.07
CA ARG A 70 1.70 3.12 -3.22
C ARG A 70 2.38 2.83 -4.56
N ASN A 71 3.67 3.11 -4.67
CA ASN A 71 4.45 2.77 -5.85
C ASN A 71 4.54 1.25 -6.03
N THR A 72 4.77 0.47 -4.97
CA THR A 72 4.75 -1.00 -5.02
C THR A 72 3.38 -1.53 -5.47
N ARG A 73 2.28 -1.01 -4.93
CA ARG A 73 0.91 -1.37 -5.39
C ARG A 73 0.67 -1.01 -6.85
N ASN A 74 1.12 0.15 -7.31
CA ASN A 74 0.99 0.54 -8.71
C ASN A 74 1.75 -0.42 -9.64
N LYS A 75 2.89 -0.94 -9.20
CA LYS A 75 3.64 -1.97 -9.93
C LYS A 75 2.89 -3.31 -9.93
N PHE A 76 2.26 -3.73 -8.82
CA PHE A 76 1.39 -4.92 -8.81
C PHE A 76 0.15 -4.80 -9.71
N ALA A 77 -0.39 -3.59 -9.88
CA ALA A 77 -1.51 -3.36 -10.79
C ALA A 77 -1.09 -3.37 -12.27
N HIS A 78 0.21 -3.30 -12.54
CA HIS A 78 0.75 -3.30 -13.89
C HIS A 78 1.18 -4.73 -14.27
N ASP A 79 0.26 -5.49 -14.86
CA ASP A 79 0.53 -6.82 -15.42
C ASP A 79 1.45 -6.66 -16.65
N TYR A 80 2.77 -6.77 -16.47
CA TYR A 80 3.68 -7.06 -17.58
C TYR A 80 3.75 -8.58 -17.74
N PRO A 81 3.23 -9.17 -18.83
CA PRO A 81 3.34 -10.60 -19.06
C PRO A 81 4.81 -10.98 -19.27
N GLY A 82 5.34 -11.90 -18.45
CA GLY A 82 6.53 -12.68 -18.80
C GLY A 82 7.80 -12.47 -17.96
N ASP A 83 7.78 -11.72 -16.86
CA ASP A 83 9.00 -11.50 -16.05
C ASP A 83 8.85 -12.01 -14.61
N SER A 84 9.08 -13.31 -14.41
CA SER A 84 9.06 -13.94 -13.08
C SER A 84 10.06 -13.32 -12.10
N GLU A 85 11.17 -12.76 -12.58
CA GLU A 85 12.16 -12.08 -11.72
C GLU A 85 11.61 -10.74 -11.22
N GLN A 86 10.94 -9.98 -12.09
CA GLN A 86 10.28 -8.74 -11.71
C GLN A 86 9.18 -8.98 -10.68
N HIS A 87 8.35 -10.03 -10.87
CA HIS A 87 7.31 -10.38 -9.90
C HIS A 87 7.90 -10.76 -8.54
N ALA A 88 8.97 -11.56 -8.52
CA ALA A 88 9.67 -11.92 -7.28
C ALA A 88 10.27 -10.68 -6.58
N ALA A 89 10.86 -9.76 -7.34
CA ALA A 89 11.38 -8.51 -6.80
C ALA A 89 10.29 -7.64 -6.17
N LEU A 90 9.10 -7.56 -6.80
CA LEU A 90 7.96 -6.81 -6.26
C LEU A 90 7.43 -7.39 -4.96
N VAL A 91 7.33 -8.72 -4.87
CA VAL A 91 6.93 -9.40 -3.62
C VAL A 91 7.88 -9.07 -2.48
N ASN A 92 9.19 -9.00 -2.74
CA ASN A 92 10.18 -8.65 -1.72
C ASN A 92 10.13 -7.18 -1.26
N MET A 93 9.43 -6.30 -1.99
CA MET A 93 9.27 -4.88 -1.64
C MET A 93 7.94 -4.58 -0.91
N ALA A 94 7.06 -5.58 -0.74
CA ALA A 94 5.72 -5.45 -0.18
C ALA A 94 5.68 -5.88 1.30
#